data_AF-A0AAV1KR58-F1
#
_entry.id   AF-A0AAV1KR58-F1
#
_cell.length_a   1.000
_cell.length_b   1.000
_cell.length_c   1.000
_cell.angle_alpha   90.00
_cell.angle_beta   90.00
_cell.angle_gamma   90.00
#
_symmetry.space_group_name_H-M   'P 1'
#
loop_
_entity.id
_entity.type
_entity.pdbx_description
1 polymer ?
#
loop_
_entity_poly.entity_id
_entity_poly.type
_entity_poly.pdbx_seq_one_letter_code
_entity_poly.pdbx_strand_id
1 'polypeptide(L)'
;MAQFNYLNELNSLATMDGPITRGPLQRWVKKTTNENINPSLSASFKNVSNANLSSCNQSMQKLSISANQSCNNSVLSSSKTPTRNENKKGKKTPSKNKSPGRSTTPTPNKASKTPNKADRFIPSRSNSNYDLCHYMMSRDEEKGEEVVTQTAASEAIGRALTDTEPGRLLQYTCKAPAAPEGYQNRLRVVYSQAKVPSTVKNTTRYIPQAPDRILDAPDILDDYYLNLVDWSASNILAVALGNSVYLWNAGTGQIEQLLTLEGSETVCSVSWVQGGGTHLAVGTSSATVELWDCEKIKRLRVMDGHTGRVGSLAWNMYIVSSGARDGNIVHHDVRQREHALATISAHSQEICGLKWSPDGKYLASGGNDNLLNIWPIVQGQHYTQPQYLYSFNQHLAAVKGLAWCPWSAGILASGGGTADRTIRIWNINTGANLNTVDTKSQVCSIVWSTHYKELISGHGYANNQLVIWKYPLMSRVAELTGHMARVLHLALSPDGTTVLSAGADETLRLWKCFMLDPSKKKEPTDSKAAKSLLNMNSLIR
;
A
#
# COMPACT_ATOMS: atom_id res chain seq x y z
N MET A 1 -7.72 -3.79 53.26
CA MET A 1 -7.99 -5.21 52.93
C MET A 1 -8.17 -5.51 51.43
N ALA A 2 -8.04 -4.54 50.51
CA ALA A 2 -8.18 -4.82 49.07
C ALA A 2 -6.85 -5.21 48.37
N GLN A 3 -5.69 -4.98 49.00
CA GLN A 3 -4.37 -5.29 48.42
C GLN A 3 -3.88 -6.73 48.66
N PHE A 4 -4.50 -7.49 49.57
CA PHE A 4 -4.09 -8.87 49.86
C PHE A 4 -4.82 -9.94 49.01
N ASN A 5 -5.95 -9.59 48.39
CA ASN A 5 -6.69 -10.53 47.54
C ASN A 5 -6.12 -10.61 46.11
N TYR A 6 -5.53 -9.53 45.60
CA TYR A 6 -4.97 -9.49 44.25
C TYR A 6 -3.68 -10.30 44.10
N LEU A 7 -2.85 -10.34 45.15
CA LEU A 7 -1.62 -11.13 45.20
C LEU A 7 -1.89 -12.65 45.28
N ASN A 8 -3.01 -13.06 45.88
CA ASN A 8 -3.41 -14.47 45.91
C ASN A 8 -4.01 -14.94 44.58
N GLU A 9 -4.71 -14.07 43.85
CA GLU A 9 -5.21 -14.40 42.49
C GLU A 9 -4.06 -14.56 41.48
N LEU A 10 -3.03 -13.70 41.54
CA LEU A 10 -1.84 -13.77 40.67
C LEU A 10 -1.01 -15.05 40.92
N ASN A 11 -0.86 -15.47 42.17
CA ASN A 11 -0.14 -16.72 42.49
C ASN A 11 -0.93 -17.99 42.11
N SER A 12 -2.25 -17.92 41.97
CA SER A 12 -3.06 -19.07 41.52
C SER A 12 -3.03 -19.28 40.00
N LEU A 13 -2.72 -18.25 39.22
CA LEU A 13 -2.64 -18.30 37.75
C LEU A 13 -1.28 -18.76 37.22
N ALA A 14 -0.25 -18.85 38.08
CA ALA A 14 1.12 -19.17 37.69
C ALA A 14 1.62 -20.54 38.22
N THR A 15 0.72 -21.45 38.63
CA THR A 15 1.09 -22.83 38.97
C THR A 15 0.66 -23.77 37.85
N MET A 16 1.64 -24.33 37.14
CA MET A 16 1.42 -25.16 35.94
C MET A 16 1.47 -26.67 36.24
N ASP A 17 1.07 -27.12 37.44
CA ASP A 17 1.14 -28.54 37.84
C ASP A 17 -0.04 -28.96 38.72
N GLY A 18 -1.23 -29.05 38.12
CA GLY A 18 -2.43 -29.62 38.75
C GLY A 18 -3.23 -30.50 37.78
N PRO A 19 -3.85 -31.60 38.24
CA PRO A 19 -4.52 -32.58 37.37
C PRO A 19 -5.72 -31.96 36.65
N ILE A 20 -5.69 -32.03 35.32
CA ILE A 20 -6.74 -31.53 34.41
C ILE A 20 -8.05 -32.22 34.73
N THR A 21 -8.96 -31.53 35.42
CA THR A 21 -10.32 -32.01 35.62
C THR A 21 -11.34 -30.92 35.28
N ARG A 22 -12.24 -31.29 34.35
CA ARG A 22 -13.50 -30.63 33.93
C ARG A 22 -13.43 -29.61 32.80
N GLY A 23 -13.15 -30.11 31.60
CA GLY A 23 -13.68 -29.51 30.36
C GLY A 23 -15.20 -29.80 30.20
N PRO A 24 -15.92 -29.03 29.37
CA PRO A 24 -17.36 -29.18 29.18
C PRO A 24 -17.72 -30.52 28.53
N LEU A 25 -18.76 -31.18 29.06
CA LEU A 25 -19.21 -32.50 28.64
C LEU A 25 -19.65 -32.57 27.17
N GLN A 26 -19.33 -33.69 26.52
CA GLN A 26 -19.59 -33.93 25.10
C GLN A 26 -21.10 -34.03 24.78
N ARG A 27 -21.47 -33.53 23.60
CA ARG A 27 -22.84 -33.22 23.15
C ARG A 27 -23.82 -34.42 23.12
N TRP A 28 -23.34 -35.66 23.12
CA TRP A 28 -24.18 -36.86 23.05
C TRP A 28 -24.66 -37.34 24.44
N VAL A 29 -24.11 -36.81 25.54
CA VAL A 29 -24.52 -37.12 26.93
C VAL A 29 -25.69 -36.22 27.40
N LYS A 30 -25.98 -35.12 26.68
CA LYS A 30 -27.08 -34.18 27.02
C LYS A 30 -28.49 -34.66 26.64
N LYS A 31 -28.65 -35.90 26.18
CA LYS A 31 -29.93 -36.40 25.64
C LYS A 31 -30.71 -37.32 26.59
N THR A 32 -30.26 -37.52 27.82
CA THR A 32 -30.85 -38.48 28.77
C THR A 32 -31.36 -37.87 30.08
N THR A 33 -31.33 -36.54 30.25
CA THR A 33 -31.86 -35.89 31.46
C THR A 33 -32.74 -34.72 31.06
N ASN A 34 -33.93 -35.02 30.56
CA ASN A 34 -34.98 -34.04 30.33
C ASN A 34 -36.29 -34.64 30.82
N GLU A 35 -36.45 -34.70 32.14
CA GLU A 35 -37.75 -34.89 32.76
C GLU A 35 -37.91 -33.90 33.92
N ASN A 36 -39.01 -33.14 33.82
CA ASN A 36 -39.84 -32.64 34.91
C ASN A 36 -39.43 -31.36 35.68
N ILE A 37 -40.38 -30.41 35.60
CA ILE A 37 -40.80 -29.40 36.60
C ILE A 37 -40.42 -27.94 36.31
N ASN A 38 -41.44 -27.21 35.82
CA ASN A 38 -41.78 -25.83 36.21
C ASN A 38 -42.88 -25.92 37.30
N PRO A 39 -43.31 -24.83 38.00
CA PRO A 39 -42.74 -23.48 38.20
C PRO A 39 -42.85 -22.98 39.67
N SER A 40 -42.46 -21.72 39.94
CA SER A 40 -43.25 -20.69 40.69
C SER A 40 -42.53 -19.83 41.76
N LEU A 41 -42.87 -18.53 41.70
CA LEU A 41 -43.19 -17.56 42.77
C LEU A 41 -42.12 -17.12 43.80
N SER A 42 -41.71 -15.84 43.73
CA SER A 42 -42.04 -14.75 44.70
C SER A 42 -41.15 -14.76 45.96
N ALA A 43 -40.71 -13.68 46.61
CA ALA A 43 -41.07 -12.26 46.73
C ALA A 43 -39.81 -11.58 47.35
N SER A 44 -39.40 -10.35 46.95
CA SER A 44 -39.68 -9.09 47.68
C SER A 44 -39.07 -9.03 49.10
N PHE A 45 -38.42 -7.98 49.62
CA PHE A 45 -38.64 -6.53 49.53
C PHE A 45 -37.58 -5.80 50.42
N LYS A 46 -37.28 -4.52 50.10
CA LYS A 46 -37.09 -3.37 51.03
C LYS A 46 -35.82 -3.34 51.93
N ASN A 47 -35.20 -2.22 52.29
CA ASN A 47 -35.49 -0.78 52.14
C ASN A 47 -34.32 0.08 52.69
N VAL A 48 -34.24 1.35 52.23
CA VAL A 48 -33.98 2.60 53.03
C VAL A 48 -32.50 2.84 53.47
N SER A 49 -31.85 4.00 53.31
CA SER A 49 -32.26 5.39 53.01
C SER A 49 -31.07 6.36 52.80
N ASN A 50 -31.36 7.47 52.08
CA ASN A 50 -30.93 8.87 52.29
C ASN A 50 -29.46 9.28 52.04
N ALA A 51 -29.12 10.45 51.45
CA ALA A 51 -29.90 11.61 51.01
C ALA A 51 -29.07 12.63 50.18
N ASN A 52 -29.82 13.42 49.37
CA ASN A 52 -29.62 14.85 48.98
C ASN A 52 -28.51 15.28 48.00
N LEU A 53 -28.67 16.29 47.12
CA LEU A 53 -29.75 17.19 46.63
C LEU A 53 -29.10 17.95 45.44
N SER A 54 -29.73 18.17 44.27
CA SER A 54 -30.39 19.42 43.81
C SER A 54 -30.48 19.33 42.26
N SER A 55 -31.46 19.83 41.49
CA SER A 55 -32.74 20.52 41.71
C SER A 55 -33.47 20.58 40.35
N CYS A 56 -34.80 20.33 40.38
CA CYS A 56 -35.94 20.84 39.59
C CYS A 56 -35.74 21.47 38.17
N ASN A 57 -36.67 21.36 37.19
CA ASN A 57 -38.13 21.43 37.27
C ASN A 57 -38.81 20.99 35.94
N GLN A 58 -39.99 20.35 36.08
CA GLN A 58 -41.23 20.49 35.26
C GLN A 58 -41.19 20.13 33.74
N SER A 59 -42.19 19.53 33.10
CA SER A 59 -43.58 19.16 33.42
C SER A 59 -44.07 18.11 32.41
N MET A 60 -45.03 17.28 32.83
CA MET A 60 -45.81 16.35 31.99
C MET A 60 -46.91 17.09 31.23
N GLN A 61 -47.27 16.63 30.02
CA GLN A 61 -48.67 16.31 29.67
C GLN A 61 -48.86 15.64 28.28
N LYS A 62 -49.90 14.81 28.24
CA LYS A 62 -50.50 14.05 27.12
C LYS A 62 -51.26 14.95 26.13
N LEU A 63 -51.63 14.36 24.97
CA LEU A 63 -52.86 14.50 24.12
C LEU A 63 -52.46 14.47 22.63
N SER A 64 -52.85 13.50 21.78
CA SER A 64 -54.13 13.18 21.13
C SER A 64 -54.52 14.07 19.91
N ILE A 65 -54.78 13.40 18.77
CA ILE A 65 -55.64 13.79 17.60
C ILE A 65 -55.08 14.95 16.73
N SER A 66 -54.93 14.87 15.41
CA SER A 66 -55.98 15.09 14.40
C SER A 66 -55.44 15.01 12.97
N ALA A 67 -56.31 14.64 12.03
CA ALA A 67 -56.14 14.74 10.58
C ALA A 67 -56.43 16.16 10.03
N ASN A 68 -55.91 16.45 8.83
CA ASN A 68 -56.52 17.17 7.70
C ASN A 68 -55.45 17.30 6.59
N GLN A 69 -55.59 16.65 5.42
CA GLN A 69 -56.36 17.04 4.23
C GLN A 69 -56.08 18.44 3.69
N SER A 70 -55.52 18.50 2.48
CA SER A 70 -55.91 19.45 1.44
C SER A 70 -55.76 18.82 0.05
N CYS A 71 -56.83 18.92 -0.72
CA CYS A 71 -57.07 18.39 -2.06
C CYS A 71 -56.67 19.40 -3.16
N ASN A 72 -56.44 18.89 -4.39
CA ASN A 72 -57.08 19.39 -5.62
C ASN A 72 -56.71 18.53 -6.86
N ASN A 73 -57.75 17.95 -7.49
CA ASN A 73 -58.13 17.94 -8.93
C ASN A 73 -57.01 17.92 -10.02
N SER A 74 -57.07 17.18 -11.14
CA SER A 74 -58.18 16.58 -11.91
C SER A 74 -57.66 15.82 -13.16
N VAL A 75 -58.58 15.10 -13.83
CA VAL A 75 -58.66 14.74 -15.27
C VAL A 75 -58.14 13.37 -15.76
N LEU A 76 -59.02 12.74 -16.56
CA LEU A 76 -59.02 11.44 -17.22
C LEU A 76 -58.01 11.27 -18.38
N SER A 77 -57.61 10.02 -18.65
CA SER A 77 -57.51 9.39 -20.00
C SER A 77 -57.02 7.94 -19.86
N SER A 78 -57.86 6.93 -20.10
CA SER A 78 -58.03 6.17 -21.37
C SER A 78 -56.81 5.32 -21.81
N SER A 79 -56.96 3.99 -21.75
CA SER A 79 -56.15 3.07 -22.55
C SER A 79 -57.07 2.05 -23.24
N LYS A 80 -57.11 2.18 -24.57
CA LYS A 80 -57.78 1.28 -25.52
C LYS A 80 -56.84 0.12 -25.86
N THR A 81 -57.44 -1.05 -26.02
CA THR A 81 -56.93 -2.26 -26.69
C THR A 81 -56.76 -2.07 -28.21
N PRO A 82 -56.12 -3.04 -28.90
CA PRO A 82 -56.59 -3.46 -30.21
C PRO A 82 -56.95 -4.96 -30.30
N THR A 83 -58.18 -5.18 -30.77
CA THR A 83 -58.80 -6.25 -31.60
C THR A 83 -57.88 -7.35 -32.19
N ARG A 84 -58.15 -8.67 -32.03
CA ARG A 84 -59.20 -9.58 -32.58
C ARG A 84 -59.07 -9.94 -34.08
N ASN A 85 -58.85 -11.23 -34.38
CA ASN A 85 -59.69 -12.10 -35.25
C ASN A 85 -59.21 -13.57 -35.19
N GLU A 86 -60.04 -14.51 -34.71
CA GLU A 86 -60.91 -15.47 -35.47
C GLU A 86 -60.11 -16.57 -36.22
N ASN A 87 -60.35 -17.89 -36.07
CA ASN A 87 -61.63 -18.58 -36.09
C ASN A 87 -61.52 -20.06 -35.58
N LYS A 88 -62.56 -20.45 -34.84
CA LYS A 88 -63.34 -21.72 -34.89
C LYS A 88 -62.87 -23.08 -34.31
N LYS A 89 -63.80 -23.57 -33.47
CA LYS A 89 -64.25 -24.96 -33.15
C LYS A 89 -63.35 -25.76 -32.18
N GLY A 90 -63.84 -26.42 -31.15
CA GLY A 90 -65.18 -26.66 -30.60
C GLY A 90 -65.05 -27.59 -29.38
N LYS A 91 -65.82 -27.34 -28.32
CA LYS A 91 -65.88 -28.14 -27.08
C LYS A 91 -66.42 -29.55 -27.35
N LYS A 92 -65.94 -30.57 -26.61
CA LYS A 92 -66.78 -31.49 -25.80
C LYS A 92 -65.95 -32.43 -24.91
N THR A 93 -66.61 -32.81 -23.83
CA THR A 93 -66.24 -33.36 -22.53
C THR A 93 -66.10 -34.92 -22.49
N PRO A 94 -65.78 -35.55 -21.34
CA PRO A 94 -65.02 -36.81 -21.23
C PRO A 94 -65.87 -38.05 -20.88
N SER A 95 -65.27 -39.26 -20.95
CA SER A 95 -65.42 -40.40 -20.00
C SER A 95 -65.03 -41.74 -20.67
N LYS A 96 -64.03 -42.43 -20.11
CA LYS A 96 -64.08 -43.69 -19.30
C LYS A 96 -64.27 -45.02 -20.06
N ASN A 97 -63.27 -45.88 -19.80
CA ASN A 97 -63.27 -47.34 -19.63
C ASN A 97 -63.35 -48.27 -20.85
N LYS A 98 -62.23 -48.98 -21.08
CA LYS A 98 -62.15 -50.46 -21.07
C LYS A 98 -60.67 -50.91 -21.10
N SER A 99 -60.31 -51.79 -20.18
CA SER A 99 -59.05 -52.57 -20.13
C SER A 99 -59.40 -54.05 -20.34
N PRO A 100 -58.44 -54.99 -20.52
CA PRO A 100 -57.14 -54.92 -21.19
C PRO A 100 -56.97 -56.04 -22.25
N GLY A 101 -56.19 -55.78 -23.30
CA GLY A 101 -55.75 -56.80 -24.27
C GLY A 101 -54.32 -57.24 -23.98
N ARG A 102 -54.14 -58.53 -23.69
CA ARG A 102 -52.87 -59.24 -23.48
C ARG A 102 -51.99 -59.12 -24.73
N SER A 103 -50.78 -58.58 -24.58
CA SER A 103 -49.74 -58.59 -25.61
C SER A 103 -48.40 -58.96 -24.98
N THR A 104 -47.88 -60.07 -25.50
CA THR A 104 -46.58 -60.71 -25.31
C THR A 104 -45.41 -59.75 -25.16
N THR A 105 -44.57 -59.99 -24.16
CA THR A 105 -43.23 -59.41 -23.98
C THR A 105 -42.29 -59.83 -25.12
N PRO A 106 -41.65 -58.88 -25.82
CA PRO A 106 -40.41 -59.12 -26.53
C PRO A 106 -39.23 -58.70 -25.65
N THR A 107 -38.32 -59.63 -25.38
CA THR A 107 -36.97 -59.41 -24.85
C THR A 107 -36.26 -58.27 -25.59
N PRO A 108 -35.67 -57.28 -24.89
CA PRO A 108 -34.96 -56.19 -25.55
C PRO A 108 -33.55 -56.61 -25.96
N ASN A 109 -33.44 -57.25 -27.13
CA ASN A 109 -32.19 -57.23 -27.90
C ASN A 109 -32.11 -55.93 -28.70
N LYS A 110 -31.70 -54.86 -28.02
CA LYS A 110 -31.02 -53.71 -28.63
C LYS A 110 -30.36 -52.95 -27.49
N ALA A 111 -29.03 -52.98 -27.46
CA ALA A 111 -28.24 -52.13 -26.60
C ALA A 111 -28.70 -50.68 -26.82
N SER A 112 -29.48 -50.15 -25.87
CA SER A 112 -29.72 -48.73 -25.78
C SER A 112 -28.36 -48.09 -25.60
N LYS A 113 -27.86 -47.40 -26.62
CA LYS A 113 -26.69 -46.53 -26.48
C LYS A 113 -26.95 -45.67 -25.24
N THR A 114 -26.18 -45.89 -24.18
CA THR A 114 -26.16 -45.00 -23.03
C THR A 114 -25.98 -43.58 -23.56
N PRO A 115 -26.77 -42.60 -23.08
CA PRO A 115 -26.60 -41.23 -23.51
C PRO A 115 -25.15 -40.87 -23.23
N ASN A 116 -24.44 -40.45 -24.28
CA ASN A 116 -23.01 -40.19 -24.32
C ASN A 116 -22.68 -38.89 -23.56
N LYS A 117 -23.23 -38.77 -22.34
CA LYS A 117 -23.16 -37.60 -21.48
C LYS A 117 -22.17 -37.93 -20.39
N ALA A 118 -20.96 -37.45 -20.60
CA ALA A 118 -19.92 -37.36 -19.59
C ALA A 118 -20.49 -36.93 -18.23
N ASP A 119 -20.06 -37.60 -17.15
CA ASP A 119 -20.40 -37.22 -15.76
C ASP A 119 -19.21 -36.45 -15.15
N ARG A 120 -19.49 -35.53 -14.23
CA ARG A 120 -18.49 -34.85 -13.41
C ARG A 120 -17.86 -35.81 -12.39
N PHE A 121 -18.57 -36.84 -11.95
CA PHE A 121 -18.13 -37.73 -10.88
C PHE A 121 -17.55 -39.05 -11.40
N ILE A 122 -17.69 -39.34 -12.70
CA ILE A 122 -17.16 -40.57 -13.31
C ILE A 122 -16.02 -40.20 -14.26
N PRO A 123 -14.79 -40.68 -14.02
CA PRO A 123 -13.65 -40.37 -14.89
C PRO A 123 -13.81 -41.02 -16.26
N SER A 124 -13.34 -40.33 -17.30
CA SER A 124 -13.37 -40.85 -18.66
C SER A 124 -12.37 -41.99 -18.81
N ARG A 125 -12.83 -43.15 -19.30
CA ARG A 125 -11.95 -44.31 -19.48
C ARG A 125 -10.87 -44.09 -20.54
N SER A 126 -11.17 -43.34 -21.60
CA SER A 126 -10.23 -43.10 -22.70
C SER A 126 -9.20 -42.01 -22.39
N ASN A 127 -9.48 -41.13 -21.42
CA ASN A 127 -8.67 -39.96 -21.14
C ASN A 127 -7.96 -40.03 -19.78
N SER A 128 -8.21 -41.08 -18.99
CA SER A 128 -7.54 -41.32 -17.72
C SER A 128 -6.45 -42.38 -17.92
N ASN A 129 -5.29 -42.18 -17.29
CA ASN A 129 -4.19 -43.14 -17.38
C ASN A 129 -4.24 -44.09 -16.18
N TYR A 130 -4.96 -45.20 -16.32
CA TYR A 130 -5.16 -46.16 -15.23
C TYR A 130 -3.89 -46.94 -14.86
N ASP A 131 -3.01 -47.20 -15.82
CA ASP A 131 -1.74 -47.90 -15.56
C ASP A 131 -0.81 -47.05 -14.70
N LEU A 132 -0.72 -45.74 -15.00
CA LEU A 132 0.02 -44.79 -14.16
C LEU A 132 -0.62 -44.62 -12.78
N CYS A 133 -1.96 -44.59 -12.69
CA CYS A 133 -2.66 -44.57 -11.41
C CYS A 133 -2.30 -45.80 -10.55
N HIS A 134 -2.30 -46.98 -11.17
CA HIS A 134 -1.99 -48.22 -10.47
C HIS A 134 -0.53 -48.23 -9.99
N TYR A 135 0.41 -47.82 -10.85
CA TYR A 135 1.83 -47.70 -10.51
C TYR A 135 2.09 -46.71 -9.36
N MET A 136 1.42 -45.56 -9.34
CA MET A 136 1.58 -44.59 -8.24
C MET A 136 1.02 -45.11 -6.92
N MET A 137 -0.11 -45.83 -6.97
CA MET A 137 -0.71 -46.43 -5.77
C MET A 137 0.16 -47.57 -5.21
N SER A 138 0.73 -48.43 -6.07
CA SER A 138 1.63 -49.48 -5.63
C SER A 138 2.96 -48.94 -5.09
N ARG A 139 3.44 -47.82 -5.64
CA ARG A 139 4.68 -47.17 -5.18
C ARG A 139 4.56 -46.52 -3.79
N ASP A 140 3.38 -46.04 -3.41
CA ASP A 140 3.16 -45.48 -2.07
C ASP A 140 2.97 -46.57 -1.00
N GLU A 141 2.63 -47.81 -1.37
CA GLU A 141 2.62 -48.96 -0.45
C GLU A 141 4.04 -49.48 -0.11
N GLU A 142 5.04 -49.24 -0.98
CA GLU A 142 6.43 -49.68 -0.77
C GLU A 142 7.29 -48.75 0.09
N LYS A 143 6.80 -47.55 0.46
CA LYS A 143 7.58 -46.59 1.27
C LYS A 143 7.45 -46.85 2.77
N GLY A 144 8.10 -47.90 3.24
CA GLY A 144 8.64 -47.94 4.59
C GLY A 144 9.96 -47.17 4.64
N GLU A 145 10.02 -46.11 5.46
CA GLU A 145 11.24 -45.39 5.92
C GLU A 145 12.49 -45.39 5.02
N GLU A 146 12.51 -44.65 3.91
CA GLU A 146 13.76 -44.10 3.37
C GLU A 146 13.55 -42.70 2.75
N VAL A 147 14.22 -41.70 3.31
CA VAL A 147 14.32 -40.35 2.75
C VAL A 147 15.45 -40.34 1.72
N VAL A 148 15.13 -40.62 0.46
CA VAL A 148 16.06 -40.42 -0.66
C VAL A 148 15.76 -39.08 -1.33
N THR A 149 16.76 -38.21 -1.34
CA THR A 149 16.79 -36.95 -2.10
C THR A 149 16.67 -37.26 -3.60
N GLN A 150 15.44 -37.17 -4.12
CA GLN A 150 15.18 -37.28 -5.55
C GLN A 150 15.84 -36.09 -6.27
N THR A 151 16.97 -36.36 -6.91
CA THR A 151 17.71 -35.39 -7.72
C THR A 151 16.92 -35.12 -9.00
N ALA A 152 16.96 -33.87 -9.47
CA ALA A 152 16.34 -33.41 -10.72
C ALA A 152 16.73 -34.27 -11.95
N ALA A 153 17.84 -35.01 -11.88
CA ALA A 153 18.27 -35.98 -12.88
C ALA A 153 17.34 -37.20 -12.98
N SER A 154 16.85 -37.75 -11.86
CA SER A 154 15.90 -38.89 -11.90
C SER A 154 14.55 -38.47 -12.47
N GLU A 155 14.13 -37.24 -12.19
CA GLU A 155 12.90 -36.64 -12.71
C GLU A 155 13.02 -36.34 -14.22
N ALA A 156 14.19 -35.88 -14.67
CA ALA A 156 14.49 -35.68 -16.08
C ALA A 156 14.56 -36.99 -16.87
N ILE A 157 15.15 -38.05 -16.30
CA ILE A 157 15.19 -39.38 -16.92
C ILE A 157 13.79 -39.99 -17.00
N GLY A 158 12.97 -39.83 -15.95
CA GLY A 158 11.56 -40.25 -15.97
C GLY A 158 10.76 -39.55 -17.09
N ARG A 159 10.91 -38.24 -17.24
CA ARG A 159 10.25 -37.46 -18.31
C ARG A 159 10.75 -37.81 -19.72
N ALA A 160 11.99 -38.27 -19.87
CA ALA A 160 12.55 -38.69 -21.15
C ALA A 160 12.13 -40.11 -21.56
N LEU A 161 11.86 -40.99 -20.59
CA LEU A 161 11.43 -42.38 -20.83
C LEU A 161 9.93 -42.51 -21.02
N THR A 162 9.15 -41.75 -20.27
CA THR A 162 7.70 -41.65 -20.42
C THR A 162 7.41 -40.23 -20.87
N ASP A 163 6.99 -40.08 -22.13
CA ASP A 163 6.65 -38.81 -22.80
C ASP A 163 5.37 -38.17 -22.20
N THR A 164 5.28 -38.16 -20.87
CA THR A 164 4.13 -37.77 -20.07
C THR A 164 4.50 -36.55 -19.25
N GLU A 165 4.03 -35.39 -19.71
CA GLU A 165 3.85 -34.21 -18.88
C GLU A 165 3.09 -34.59 -17.58
N PRO A 166 3.23 -33.85 -16.45
CA PRO A 166 2.45 -34.09 -15.23
C PRO A 166 0.96 -33.78 -15.47
N GLY A 167 0.29 -34.70 -16.13
CA GLY A 167 -1.12 -34.68 -16.47
C GLY A 167 -1.97 -35.21 -15.32
N ARG A 168 -3.23 -34.79 -15.27
CA ARG A 168 -4.19 -35.27 -14.28
C ARG A 168 -4.40 -36.77 -14.44
N LEU A 169 -4.18 -37.53 -13.36
CA LEU A 169 -4.32 -38.99 -13.31
C LEU A 169 -5.72 -39.47 -13.73
N LEU A 170 -6.75 -38.80 -13.22
CA LEU A 170 -8.15 -39.00 -13.62
C LEU A 170 -8.66 -37.77 -14.34
N GLN A 171 -9.18 -37.96 -15.56
CA GLN A 171 -9.72 -36.87 -16.37
C GLN A 171 -11.22 -36.98 -16.52
N TYR A 172 -11.92 -35.91 -16.10
CA TYR A 172 -13.37 -35.78 -16.21
C TYR A 172 -13.70 -34.87 -17.38
N THR A 173 -14.71 -35.25 -18.15
CA THR A 173 -15.09 -34.60 -19.42
C THR A 173 -16.12 -33.47 -19.23
N CYS A 174 -16.74 -33.37 -18.06
CA CYS A 174 -17.69 -32.30 -17.72
C CYS A 174 -17.11 -31.30 -16.70
N LYS A 175 -17.11 -30.01 -17.06
CA LYS A 175 -16.81 -28.92 -16.13
C LYS A 175 -17.98 -28.74 -15.15
N ALA A 176 -17.67 -28.35 -13.92
CA ALA A 176 -18.69 -27.97 -12.95
C ALA A 176 -19.53 -26.79 -13.49
N PRO A 177 -20.86 -26.79 -13.32
CA PRO A 177 -21.69 -25.63 -13.61
C PRO A 177 -21.21 -24.42 -12.80
N ALA A 178 -21.29 -23.22 -13.39
CA ALA A 178 -21.04 -21.99 -12.65
C ALA A 178 -22.05 -21.86 -11.50
N ALA A 179 -21.60 -21.32 -10.36
CA ALA A 179 -22.51 -21.03 -9.27
C ALA A 179 -23.56 -19.99 -9.74
N PRO A 180 -24.83 -20.11 -9.33
CA PRO A 180 -25.84 -19.09 -9.62
C PRO A 180 -25.42 -17.71 -9.12
N GLU A 181 -25.78 -16.66 -9.86
CA GLU A 181 -25.47 -15.27 -9.51
C GLU A 181 -26.03 -14.94 -8.11
N GLY A 182 -25.14 -14.50 -7.19
CA GLY A 182 -25.50 -14.17 -5.80
C GLY A 182 -25.30 -15.30 -4.76
N TYR A 183 -24.80 -16.49 -5.15
CA TYR A 183 -24.51 -17.55 -4.17
C TYR A 183 -23.27 -17.22 -3.32
N GLN A 184 -23.50 -16.86 -2.05
CA GLN A 184 -22.44 -16.77 -1.03
C GLN A 184 -22.31 -18.09 -0.28
N ASN A 185 -21.20 -18.80 -0.50
CA ASN A 185 -20.88 -20.02 0.24
C ASN A 185 -20.53 -19.68 1.70
N ARG A 186 -21.42 -19.97 2.64
CA ARG A 186 -21.22 -19.73 4.09
C ARG A 186 -20.31 -20.75 4.79
N LEU A 187 -19.83 -21.76 4.05
CA LEU A 187 -18.86 -22.74 4.53
C LEU A 187 -17.63 -22.67 3.62
N ARG A 188 -16.62 -21.88 4.02
CA ARG A 188 -15.24 -22.04 3.51
C ARG A 188 -14.71 -23.38 4.03
N VAL A 189 -15.15 -24.48 3.42
CA VAL A 189 -14.56 -25.79 3.63
C VAL A 189 -13.21 -25.81 2.94
N VAL A 190 -12.22 -26.19 3.73
CA VAL A 190 -10.75 -26.10 3.56
C VAL A 190 -10.19 -26.90 2.37
N TYR A 191 -11.01 -27.55 1.54
CA TYR A 191 -10.52 -28.35 0.42
C TYR A 191 -11.35 -28.07 -0.84
N SER A 192 -10.64 -27.84 -1.95
CA SER A 192 -11.15 -27.66 -3.33
C SER A 192 -11.48 -26.24 -3.82
N GLN A 193 -10.50 -25.33 -3.69
CA GLN A 193 -10.10 -24.54 -4.85
C GLN A 193 -8.64 -24.84 -5.16
N ALA A 194 -8.38 -26.01 -5.75
CA ALA A 194 -7.19 -26.17 -6.56
C ALA A 194 -7.37 -25.21 -7.75
N LYS A 195 -6.86 -23.97 -7.60
CA LYS A 195 -6.52 -23.15 -8.75
C LYS A 195 -5.75 -24.07 -9.69
N VAL A 196 -6.25 -24.21 -10.91
CA VAL A 196 -5.42 -24.72 -12.00
C VAL A 196 -4.11 -23.93 -11.89
N PRO A 197 -2.93 -24.58 -11.83
CA PRO A 197 -1.69 -23.86 -11.96
C PRO A 197 -1.66 -23.36 -13.40
N SER A 198 -2.36 -22.25 -13.65
CA SER A 198 -1.90 -21.33 -14.66
C SER A 198 -0.49 -20.99 -14.21
N THR A 199 0.49 -21.48 -14.96
CA THR A 199 1.87 -21.02 -14.92
C THR A 199 1.96 -19.56 -15.38
N VAL A 200 1.08 -18.69 -14.87
CA VAL A 200 1.52 -17.37 -14.51
C VAL A 200 2.38 -17.62 -13.29
N LYS A 201 3.69 -17.82 -13.51
CA LYS A 201 4.66 -17.53 -12.47
C LYS A 201 4.30 -16.12 -12.04
N ASN A 202 3.59 -15.96 -10.91
CA ASN A 202 3.57 -14.71 -10.20
C ASN A 202 5.01 -14.56 -9.73
N THR A 203 5.87 -14.00 -10.60
CA THR A 203 7.22 -13.63 -10.24
C THR A 203 7.09 -12.37 -9.38
N THR A 204 6.41 -12.48 -8.23
CA THR A 204 6.55 -11.52 -7.14
C THR A 204 7.98 -11.73 -6.69
N ARG A 205 8.85 -10.78 -7.04
CA ARG A 205 10.24 -10.78 -6.60
C ARG A 205 10.28 -10.92 -5.08
N TYR A 206 11.34 -11.50 -4.57
CA TYR A 206 11.57 -11.52 -3.13
C TYR A 206 11.88 -10.11 -2.63
N ILE A 207 11.15 -9.65 -1.62
CA ILE A 207 11.38 -8.37 -0.93
C ILE A 207 11.70 -8.71 0.53
N PRO A 208 12.93 -8.46 1.00
CA PRO A 208 13.29 -8.67 2.40
C PRO A 208 12.35 -7.90 3.34
N GLN A 209 11.81 -8.59 4.35
CA GLN A 209 10.94 -7.99 5.36
C GLN A 209 11.71 -7.39 6.54
N ALA A 210 12.99 -7.70 6.65
CA ALA A 210 13.91 -7.13 7.62
C ALA A 210 14.85 -6.14 6.93
N PRO A 211 15.32 -5.10 7.63
CA PRO A 211 16.36 -4.23 7.12
C PRO A 211 17.69 -5.00 7.00
N ASP A 212 18.48 -4.64 5.99
CA ASP A 212 19.83 -5.17 5.76
C ASP A 212 20.83 -4.63 6.80
N ARG A 213 20.66 -3.36 7.19
CA ARG A 213 21.45 -2.68 8.23
C ARG A 213 20.57 -1.76 9.04
N ILE A 214 20.91 -1.62 10.31
CA ILE A 214 20.33 -0.64 11.23
C ILE A 214 21.50 0.20 11.75
N LEU A 215 21.39 1.51 11.62
CA LEU A 215 22.34 2.48 12.16
C LEU A 215 21.65 3.24 13.29
N ASP A 216 22.42 3.62 14.30
CA ASP A 216 21.94 4.47 15.38
C ASP A 216 21.89 5.93 14.90
N ALA A 217 20.81 6.62 15.25
CA ALA A 217 20.60 8.05 15.02
C ALA A 217 20.19 8.71 16.34
N PRO A 218 21.11 8.77 17.33
CA PRO A 218 20.82 9.41 18.61
C PRO A 218 20.50 10.89 18.39
N ASP A 219 19.58 11.43 19.19
CA ASP A 219 19.16 12.84 19.13
C ASP A 219 18.56 13.27 17.78
N ILE A 220 18.06 12.33 16.96
CA ILE A 220 17.26 12.70 15.79
C ILE A 220 15.98 13.39 16.26
N LEU A 221 15.73 14.60 15.74
CA LEU A 221 14.60 15.40 16.20
C LEU A 221 13.28 14.77 15.72
N ASP A 222 12.40 14.42 16.66
CA ASP A 222 11.04 13.95 16.37
C ASP A 222 10.10 15.10 15.96
N ASP A 223 10.46 15.82 14.90
CA ASP A 223 9.65 16.87 14.29
C ASP A 223 9.26 16.46 12.86
N TYR A 224 7.96 16.36 12.63
CA TYR A 224 7.42 15.99 11.33
C TYR A 224 7.83 16.97 10.24
N TYR A 225 7.99 18.27 10.51
CA TYR A 225 8.16 19.28 9.45
C TYR A 225 9.59 19.36 8.90
N LEU A 226 10.55 18.72 9.57
CA LEU A 226 11.98 18.80 9.23
C LEU A 226 12.40 17.75 8.19
N ASN A 227 13.47 18.05 7.45
CA ASN A 227 14.04 17.16 6.43
C ASN A 227 15.49 16.82 6.77
N LEU A 228 15.64 15.88 7.70
CA LEU A 228 16.89 15.66 8.45
C LEU A 228 17.90 14.72 7.77
N VAL A 229 17.53 14.09 6.65
CA VAL A 229 18.40 13.09 5.99
C VAL A 229 18.41 13.31 4.50
N ASP A 230 19.56 13.14 3.85
CA ASP A 230 19.63 13.05 2.39
C ASP A 230 20.79 12.13 1.97
N TRP A 231 20.63 11.45 0.84
CA TRP A 231 21.63 10.49 0.35
C TRP A 231 22.25 11.00 -0.94
N SER A 232 23.55 11.27 -0.91
CA SER A 232 24.31 11.80 -2.04
C SER A 232 24.46 10.76 -3.15
N ALA A 233 24.63 11.23 -4.39
CA ALA A 233 24.97 10.37 -5.52
C ALA A 233 26.36 9.70 -5.39
N SER A 234 27.24 10.23 -4.53
CA SER A 234 28.53 9.62 -4.15
C SER A 234 28.41 8.56 -3.05
N ASN A 235 27.17 8.13 -2.72
CA ASN A 235 26.86 7.11 -1.74
C ASN A 235 27.22 7.49 -0.29
N ILE A 236 27.15 8.78 0.02
CA ILE A 236 27.34 9.35 1.35
C ILE A 236 25.98 9.81 1.88
N LEU A 237 25.61 9.35 3.05
CA LEU A 237 24.41 9.77 3.76
C LEU A 237 24.74 10.95 4.66
N ALA A 238 23.97 12.04 4.56
CA ALA A 238 24.01 13.13 5.53
C ALA A 238 22.83 12.98 6.49
N VAL A 239 23.10 13.03 7.80
CA VAL A 239 22.10 12.87 8.85
C VAL A 239 22.25 14.00 9.85
N ALA A 240 21.18 14.75 10.06
CA ALA A 240 21.07 15.78 11.09
C ALA A 240 20.61 15.16 12.41
N LEU A 241 21.46 15.26 13.44
CA LEU A 241 21.22 14.77 14.79
C LEU A 241 21.36 15.97 15.75
N GLY A 242 20.24 16.46 16.28
CA GLY A 242 20.17 17.67 17.09
C GLY A 242 20.78 18.90 16.41
N ASN A 243 21.93 19.34 16.90
CA ASN A 243 22.69 20.49 16.41
C ASN A 243 23.86 20.10 15.46
N SER A 244 24.04 18.82 15.17
CA SER A 244 25.18 18.31 14.41
C SER A 244 24.74 17.63 13.11
N VAL A 245 25.62 17.61 12.11
CA VAL A 245 25.44 16.82 10.88
C VAL A 245 26.56 15.79 10.78
N TYR A 246 26.17 14.53 10.61
CA TYR A 246 27.08 13.42 10.39
C TYR A 246 27.00 12.94 8.95
N LEU A 247 28.15 12.55 8.41
CA LEU A 247 28.32 11.94 7.10
C LEU A 247 28.67 10.48 7.29
N TRP A 248 27.91 9.59 6.67
CA TRP A 248 28.18 8.16 6.67
C TRP A 248 28.34 7.64 5.25
N ASN A 249 29.51 7.10 4.94
CA ASN A 249 29.76 6.48 3.64
C ASN A 249 29.20 5.07 3.62
N ALA A 250 28.19 4.80 2.78
CA ALA A 250 27.54 3.50 2.77
C ALA A 250 28.41 2.37 2.17
N GLY A 251 29.42 2.73 1.38
CA GLY A 251 30.37 1.78 0.79
C GLY A 251 31.48 1.36 1.76
N THR A 252 32.08 2.32 2.48
CA THR A 252 33.21 2.05 3.39
C THR A 252 32.77 1.87 4.85
N GLY A 253 31.61 2.40 5.24
CA GLY A 253 31.15 2.46 6.61
C GLY A 253 31.78 3.58 7.45
N GLN A 254 32.63 4.44 6.84
CA GLN A 254 33.27 5.56 7.53
C GLN A 254 32.24 6.60 7.97
N ILE A 255 32.40 7.10 9.21
CA ILE A 255 31.59 8.16 9.80
C ILE A 255 32.48 9.38 10.01
N GLU A 256 32.01 10.54 9.57
CA GLU A 256 32.66 11.83 9.82
C GLU A 256 31.62 12.85 10.30
N GLN A 257 31.99 13.70 11.25
CA GLN A 257 31.14 14.79 11.70
C GLN A 257 31.46 16.03 10.86
N LEU A 258 30.47 16.53 10.12
CA LEU A 258 30.66 17.67 9.21
C LEU A 258 30.68 18.99 9.98
N LEU A 259 29.70 19.18 10.87
CA LEU A 259 29.51 20.41 11.63
C LEU A 259 28.84 20.13 12.98
N THR A 260 29.02 21.07 13.89
CA THR A 260 28.24 21.24 15.13
C THR A 260 27.86 22.70 15.21
N LEU A 261 26.57 23.00 15.33
CA LEU A 261 26.11 24.37 15.56
C LEU A 261 26.33 24.75 17.02
N GLU A 262 26.79 25.98 17.24
CA GLU A 262 27.01 26.53 18.58
C GLU A 262 25.68 26.98 19.22
N GLY A 263 25.61 26.89 20.55
CA GLY A 263 24.46 27.37 21.32
C GLY A 263 23.23 26.46 21.24
N SER A 264 22.03 27.06 21.19
CA SER A 264 20.74 26.36 21.15
C SER A 264 20.20 26.14 19.73
N GLU A 265 21.05 26.28 18.72
CA GLU A 265 20.65 26.12 17.32
C GLU A 265 20.56 24.64 16.95
N THR A 266 19.61 24.31 16.07
CA THR A 266 19.37 22.95 15.59
C THR A 266 19.36 22.91 14.07
N VAL A 267 19.73 21.76 13.53
CA VAL A 267 19.69 21.53 12.09
C VAL A 267 18.26 21.13 11.71
N CYS A 268 17.67 21.87 10.78
CA CYS A 268 16.27 21.72 10.38
C CYS A 268 16.12 21.04 9.00
N SER A 269 17.11 21.19 8.12
CA SER A 269 17.13 20.49 6.84
C SER A 269 18.53 20.23 6.31
N VAL A 270 18.70 19.16 5.55
CA VAL A 270 19.91 18.86 4.78
C VAL A 270 19.53 18.48 3.36
N SER A 271 20.31 18.93 2.36
CA SER A 271 20.14 18.45 0.99
C SER A 271 21.45 18.49 0.20
N TRP A 272 21.76 17.38 -0.46
CA TRP A 272 22.93 17.23 -1.32
C TRP A 272 22.73 17.92 -2.66
N VAL A 273 23.81 18.51 -3.17
CA VAL A 273 23.85 19.02 -4.54
C VAL A 273 23.57 17.91 -5.55
N GLN A 274 22.83 18.25 -6.61
CA GLN A 274 22.53 17.31 -7.70
C GLN A 274 23.79 16.96 -8.50
N GLY A 275 23.84 15.74 -9.05
CA GLY A 275 24.89 15.35 -10.02
C GLY A 275 26.22 14.89 -9.42
N GLY A 276 26.27 14.56 -8.13
CA GLY A 276 27.45 13.94 -7.51
C GLY A 276 28.54 14.90 -7.02
N GLY A 277 28.19 16.17 -6.82
CA GLY A 277 29.09 17.10 -6.14
C GLY A 277 29.26 16.79 -4.65
N THR A 278 30.31 17.34 -4.05
CA THR A 278 30.67 17.17 -2.62
C THR A 278 30.03 18.21 -1.70
N HIS A 279 29.06 18.97 -2.21
CA HIS A 279 28.47 20.09 -1.48
C HIS A 279 27.14 19.72 -0.83
N LEU A 280 26.97 20.16 0.42
CA LEU A 280 25.75 19.98 1.19
C LEU A 280 25.18 21.35 1.58
N ALA A 281 23.88 21.55 1.32
CA ALA A 281 23.12 22.65 1.90
C ALA A 281 22.52 22.22 3.24
N VAL A 282 22.63 23.08 4.25
CA VAL A 282 22.14 22.84 5.61
C VAL A 282 21.26 24.01 6.03
N GLY A 283 20.00 23.76 6.34
CA GLY A 283 19.07 24.75 6.86
C GLY A 283 18.99 24.67 8.38
N THR A 284 19.03 25.81 9.05
CA THR A 284 19.13 25.90 10.51
C THR A 284 17.85 26.43 11.15
N SER A 285 17.75 26.31 12.47
CA SER A 285 16.70 26.97 13.26
C SER A 285 16.85 28.49 13.34
N SER A 286 18.05 29.02 13.07
CA SER A 286 18.38 30.45 13.06
C SER A 286 18.04 31.15 11.73
N ALA A 287 17.22 30.53 10.90
CA ALA A 287 16.75 31.04 9.61
C ALA A 287 17.85 31.25 8.55
N THR A 288 18.97 30.52 8.68
CA THR A 288 20.08 30.57 7.72
C THR A 288 20.16 29.28 6.90
N VAL A 289 20.71 29.42 5.69
CA VAL A 289 21.10 28.30 4.82
C VAL A 289 22.61 28.31 4.69
N GLU A 290 23.27 27.32 5.25
CA GLU A 290 24.71 27.13 5.14
C GLU A 290 25.05 26.23 3.96
N LEU A 291 26.13 26.56 3.25
CA LEU A 291 26.70 25.71 2.21
C LEU A 291 28.05 25.18 2.67
N TRP A 292 28.20 23.85 2.65
CA TRP A 292 29.39 23.15 3.10
C TRP A 292 30.08 22.39 1.96
N ASP A 293 31.40 22.43 1.93
CA ASP A 293 32.25 21.51 1.18
C ASP A 293 32.56 20.32 2.10
N CYS A 294 31.94 19.17 1.81
CA CYS A 294 32.06 17.99 2.66
C CYS A 294 33.40 17.26 2.50
N GLU A 295 34.13 17.47 1.40
CA GLU A 295 35.46 16.87 1.21
C GLU A 295 36.52 17.61 2.06
N LYS A 296 36.38 18.94 2.15
CA LYS A 296 37.27 19.78 2.96
C LYS A 296 36.77 20.02 4.38
N ILE A 297 35.58 19.51 4.72
CA ILE A 297 34.88 19.73 5.99
C ILE A 297 34.89 21.22 6.34
N LYS A 298 34.40 22.04 5.40
CA LYS A 298 34.49 23.50 5.51
C LYS A 298 33.20 24.18 5.06
N ARG A 299 32.71 25.10 5.89
CA ARG A 299 31.64 26.02 5.53
C ARG A 299 32.13 27.01 4.47
N LEU A 300 31.46 27.04 3.33
CA LEU A 300 31.74 27.96 2.23
C LEU A 300 30.92 29.23 2.35
N ARG A 301 29.64 29.13 2.70
CA ARG A 301 28.72 30.26 2.76
C ARG A 301 27.72 30.12 3.90
N VAL A 302 27.25 31.26 4.39
CA VAL A 302 26.04 31.42 5.18
C VAL A 302 25.15 32.37 4.38
N MET A 303 23.94 31.93 4.05
CA MET A 303 22.99 32.68 3.24
C MET A 303 21.75 32.97 4.09
N ASP A 304 21.39 34.24 4.18
CA ASP A 304 20.21 34.73 4.90
C ASP A 304 19.03 34.96 3.96
N GLY A 305 17.94 35.51 4.50
CA GLY A 305 16.74 35.88 3.73
C GLY A 305 15.43 35.37 4.34
N HIS A 306 15.49 34.39 5.23
CA HIS A 306 14.32 33.88 5.98
C HIS A 306 14.20 34.52 7.35
N THR A 307 12.98 34.48 7.90
CA THR A 307 12.69 34.94 9.26
C THR A 307 12.31 33.81 10.22
N GLY A 308 12.10 32.60 9.69
CA GLY A 308 11.84 31.39 10.46
C GLY A 308 12.82 30.27 10.08
N ARG A 309 12.84 29.20 10.89
CA ARG A 309 13.67 28.02 10.64
C ARG A 309 13.51 27.48 9.21
N VAL A 310 14.61 27.02 8.62
CA VAL A 310 14.61 26.48 7.25
C VAL A 310 14.39 24.96 7.31
N GLY A 311 13.12 24.55 7.17
CA GLY A 311 12.69 23.16 7.30
C GLY A 311 12.80 22.32 6.02
N SER A 312 12.93 22.95 4.85
CA SER A 312 13.01 22.24 3.57
C SER A 312 13.99 22.88 2.59
N LEU A 313 14.71 22.05 1.84
CA LEU A 313 15.71 22.45 0.85
C LEU A 313 15.53 21.62 -0.42
N ALA A 314 15.72 22.26 -1.57
CA ALA A 314 15.71 21.56 -2.85
C ALA A 314 16.70 22.21 -3.83
N TRP A 315 17.61 21.40 -4.37
CA TRP A 315 18.56 21.83 -5.39
C TRP A 315 17.97 21.79 -6.81
N ASN A 316 18.37 22.76 -7.64
CA ASN A 316 18.23 22.76 -9.08
C ASN A 316 19.54 23.28 -9.68
N MET A 317 20.42 22.35 -10.05
CA MET A 317 21.80 22.65 -10.46
C MET A 317 22.55 23.52 -9.42
N TYR A 318 22.74 24.82 -9.69
CA TYR A 318 23.41 25.78 -8.81
C TYR A 318 22.45 26.62 -7.97
N ILE A 319 21.14 26.45 -8.14
CA ILE A 319 20.12 27.12 -7.33
C ILE A 319 19.72 26.22 -6.17
N VAL A 320 19.74 26.77 -4.96
CA VAL A 320 19.13 26.16 -3.79
C VAL A 320 17.82 26.89 -3.52
N SER A 321 16.70 26.19 -3.58
CA SER A 321 15.44 26.70 -3.05
C SER A 321 15.33 26.30 -1.60
N SER A 322 15.06 27.25 -0.72
CA SER A 322 14.88 27.04 0.71
C SER A 322 13.46 27.43 1.11
N GLY A 323 12.78 26.54 1.82
CA GLY A 323 11.44 26.76 2.37
C GLY A 323 11.51 26.82 3.89
N ALA A 324 10.89 27.85 4.46
CA ALA A 324 10.98 28.12 5.88
C ALA A 324 9.62 28.12 6.59
N ARG A 325 9.69 28.23 7.92
CA ARG A 325 8.52 28.31 8.80
C ARG A 325 7.70 29.58 8.60
N ASP A 326 8.28 30.63 8.04
CA ASP A 326 7.60 31.89 7.72
C ASP A 326 6.71 31.81 6.47
N GLY A 327 6.70 30.66 5.77
CA GLY A 327 5.89 30.45 4.57
C GLY A 327 6.52 30.98 3.29
N ASN A 328 7.75 31.50 3.35
CA ASN A 328 8.47 31.99 2.19
C ASN A 328 9.35 30.90 1.56
N ILE A 329 9.54 30.99 0.23
CA ILE A 329 10.57 30.29 -0.52
C ILE A 329 11.60 31.32 -0.96
N VAL A 330 12.88 31.07 -0.68
CA VAL A 330 13.99 31.88 -1.20
C VAL A 330 14.80 31.05 -2.20
N HIS A 331 15.06 31.63 -3.37
CA HIS A 331 15.93 31.03 -4.38
C HIS A 331 17.34 31.61 -4.24
N HIS A 332 18.31 30.76 -3.94
CA HIS A 332 19.71 31.14 -3.74
C HIS A 332 20.57 30.71 -4.93
N ASP A 333 21.22 31.62 -5.66
CA ASP A 333 22.35 31.29 -6.54
C ASP A 333 23.62 31.21 -5.70
N VAL A 334 24.09 29.98 -5.48
CA VAL A 334 25.25 29.73 -4.60
C VAL A 334 26.57 30.25 -5.16
N ARG A 335 26.61 30.70 -6.41
CA ARG A 335 27.82 31.20 -7.09
C ARG A 335 27.97 32.71 -7.00
N GLN A 336 26.87 33.45 -6.81
CA GLN A 336 26.85 34.91 -6.80
C GLN A 336 26.96 35.46 -5.38
N ARG A 337 27.60 36.64 -5.21
CA ARG A 337 27.70 37.30 -3.90
C ARG A 337 26.31 37.58 -3.32
N GLU A 338 25.48 38.27 -4.08
CA GLU A 338 24.04 38.40 -3.82
C GLU A 338 23.39 37.05 -4.15
N HIS A 339 23.22 36.20 -3.13
CA HIS A 339 22.68 34.86 -3.35
C HIS A 339 21.18 34.89 -3.62
N ALA A 340 20.41 35.74 -2.93
CA ALA A 340 18.96 35.74 -2.98
C ALA A 340 18.47 36.33 -4.30
N LEU A 341 18.06 35.46 -5.23
CA LEU A 341 17.52 35.86 -6.53
C LEU A 341 16.06 36.29 -6.46
N ALA A 342 15.29 35.66 -5.57
CA ALA A 342 13.89 35.96 -5.32
C ALA A 342 13.42 35.40 -3.99
N THR A 343 12.45 36.09 -3.41
CA THR A 343 11.68 35.64 -2.24
C THR A 343 10.21 35.58 -2.64
N ILE A 344 9.60 34.41 -2.46
CA ILE A 344 8.21 34.14 -2.85
C ILE A 344 7.43 33.83 -1.58
N SER A 345 6.39 34.62 -1.29
CA SER A 345 5.41 34.27 -0.25
C SER A 345 4.51 33.16 -0.76
N ALA A 346 4.96 31.93 -0.56
CA ALA A 346 4.41 30.74 -1.16
C ALA A 346 3.26 30.13 -0.34
N HIS A 347 3.37 30.18 0.98
CA HIS A 347 2.45 29.56 1.93
C HIS A 347 2.18 30.51 3.11
N SER A 348 1.08 30.25 3.82
CA SER A 348 0.72 30.99 5.05
C SER A 348 1.30 30.36 6.32
N GLN A 349 1.85 29.15 6.21
CA GLN A 349 2.44 28.37 7.28
C GLN A 349 3.71 27.64 6.78
N GLU A 350 4.36 26.90 7.67
CA GLU A 350 5.65 26.24 7.42
C GLU A 350 5.67 25.38 6.15
N ILE A 351 6.70 25.59 5.32
CA ILE A 351 6.95 24.79 4.13
C ILE A 351 7.78 23.57 4.54
N CYS A 352 7.12 22.41 4.57
CA CYS A 352 7.72 21.15 5.00
C CYS A 352 8.05 20.22 3.82
N GLY A 353 7.37 20.37 2.69
CA GLY A 353 7.69 19.69 1.43
C GLY A 353 8.28 20.68 0.43
N LEU A 354 9.46 20.37 -0.13
CA LEU A 354 10.05 21.14 -1.22
C LEU A 354 10.83 20.21 -2.15
N LYS A 355 10.50 20.18 -3.44
CA LYS A 355 11.21 19.30 -4.40
C LYS A 355 11.18 19.87 -5.82
N TRP A 356 12.36 20.00 -6.43
CA TRP A 356 12.48 20.26 -7.86
C TRP A 356 12.14 19.03 -8.70
N SER A 357 11.51 19.26 -9.84
CA SER A 357 11.34 18.23 -10.85
C SER A 357 12.69 17.81 -11.42
N PRO A 358 12.87 16.55 -11.86
CA PRO A 358 14.15 16.06 -12.40
C PRO A 358 14.62 16.81 -13.64
N ASP A 359 13.70 17.44 -14.38
CA ASP A 359 14.01 18.29 -15.54
C ASP A 359 14.25 19.76 -15.18
N GLY A 360 14.17 20.14 -13.90
CA GLY A 360 14.39 21.49 -13.39
C GLY A 360 13.33 22.52 -13.77
N LYS A 361 12.22 22.11 -14.40
CA LYS A 361 11.17 23.01 -14.92
C LYS A 361 10.13 23.42 -13.89
N TYR A 362 9.93 22.60 -12.86
CA TYR A 362 8.89 22.82 -11.86
C TYR A 362 9.45 22.64 -10.45
N LEU A 363 9.05 23.52 -9.54
CA LEU A 363 9.21 23.34 -8.11
C LEU A 363 7.86 22.98 -7.52
N ALA A 364 7.81 21.92 -6.72
CA ALA A 364 6.66 21.61 -5.87
C ALA A 364 6.95 22.07 -4.45
N SER A 365 6.02 22.82 -3.84
CA SER A 365 6.06 23.18 -2.43
C SER A 365 4.79 22.71 -1.72
N GLY A 366 4.97 22.12 -0.54
CA GLY A 366 3.90 21.62 0.31
C GLY A 366 3.99 22.25 1.70
N GLY A 367 2.89 22.87 2.12
CA GLY A 367 2.83 23.64 3.35
C GLY A 367 2.03 22.94 4.46
N ASN A 368 2.21 23.43 5.68
CA ASN A 368 1.34 23.10 6.82
C ASN A 368 -0.06 23.77 6.73
N ASP A 369 -0.25 24.65 5.74
CA ASP A 369 -1.55 25.22 5.36
C ASP A 369 -2.38 24.30 4.45
N ASN A 370 -1.96 23.03 4.31
CA ASN A 370 -2.59 21.98 3.53
C ASN A 370 -2.55 22.19 2.01
N LEU A 371 -1.80 23.20 1.54
CA LEU A 371 -1.66 23.49 0.13
C LEU A 371 -0.47 22.77 -0.48
N LEU A 372 -0.63 22.37 -1.74
CA LEU A 372 0.44 21.95 -2.64
C LEU A 372 0.49 22.92 -3.81
N ASN A 373 1.55 23.73 -3.88
CA ASN A 373 1.76 24.69 -4.95
C ASN A 373 2.81 24.18 -5.94
N ILE A 374 2.58 24.45 -7.22
CA ILE A 374 3.49 24.11 -8.31
C ILE A 374 3.96 25.39 -8.98
N TRP A 375 5.27 25.60 -8.99
CA TRP A 375 5.89 26.81 -9.51
C TRP A 375 6.60 26.48 -10.82
N PRO A 376 6.20 27.09 -11.94
CA PRO A 376 6.92 26.92 -13.20
C PRO A 376 8.18 27.78 -13.17
N ILE A 377 9.28 27.24 -13.70
CA ILE A 377 10.46 28.03 -14.06
C ILE A 377 10.63 28.02 -15.56
N VAL A 378 10.60 29.21 -16.14
CA VAL A 378 10.97 29.44 -17.53
C VAL A 378 12.42 29.89 -17.53
N GLN A 379 13.32 29.13 -18.15
CA GLN A 379 14.71 29.54 -18.34
C GLN A 379 14.76 30.91 -19.03
N GLY A 380 15.44 31.87 -18.41
CA GLY A 380 15.52 33.26 -18.89
C GLY A 380 14.43 34.20 -18.39
N GLN A 381 13.40 33.71 -17.68
CA GLN A 381 12.54 34.56 -16.86
C GLN A 381 13.14 34.71 -15.46
N HIS A 382 13.03 35.91 -14.90
CA HIS A 382 13.42 36.16 -13.53
C HIS A 382 12.54 35.31 -12.58
N TYR A 383 13.14 34.81 -11.49
CA TYR A 383 12.46 34.11 -10.37
C TYR A 383 11.43 34.99 -9.64
N THR A 384 11.11 36.16 -10.19
CA THR A 384 10.32 37.23 -9.59
C THR A 384 8.84 37.18 -9.93
N GLN A 385 8.38 36.19 -10.72
CA GLN A 385 6.94 35.97 -10.96
C GLN A 385 6.38 35.09 -9.82
N PRO A 386 5.63 35.65 -8.85
CA PRO A 386 5.18 34.93 -7.67
C PRO A 386 3.91 34.10 -7.95
N GLN A 387 3.61 33.78 -9.21
CA GLN A 387 2.39 33.07 -9.56
C GLN A 387 2.66 31.57 -9.71
N TYR A 388 2.06 30.78 -8.83
CA TYR A 388 2.02 29.34 -9.00
C TYR A 388 1.21 28.97 -10.27
N LEU A 389 1.63 27.91 -10.94
CA LEU A 389 0.89 27.28 -12.04
C LEU A 389 -0.37 26.58 -11.51
N TYR A 390 -0.23 25.88 -10.38
CA TYR A 390 -1.34 25.24 -9.67
C TYR A 390 -1.21 25.44 -8.17
N SER A 391 -2.35 25.61 -7.51
CA SER A 391 -2.49 25.48 -6.07
C SER A 391 -3.56 24.44 -5.78
N PHE A 392 -3.12 23.29 -5.27
CA PHE A 392 -3.96 22.15 -4.96
C PHE A 392 -4.32 22.16 -3.47
N ASN A 393 -5.61 22.16 -3.17
CA ASN A 393 -6.19 22.24 -1.83
C ASN A 393 -6.91 20.95 -1.41
N GLN A 394 -6.67 19.83 -2.11
CA GLN A 394 -7.37 18.58 -1.86
C GLN A 394 -6.78 17.78 -0.68
N HIS A 395 -5.58 18.10 -0.21
CA HIS A 395 -5.07 17.54 1.04
C HIS A 395 -5.74 18.24 2.23
N LEU A 396 -6.04 17.48 3.28
CA LEU A 396 -6.68 17.98 4.50
C LEU A 396 -5.69 18.25 5.66
N ALA A 397 -4.39 18.12 5.39
CA ALA A 397 -3.31 18.23 6.36
C ALA A 397 -2.01 18.64 5.65
N ALA A 398 -0.97 18.93 6.43
CA ALA A 398 0.37 19.27 5.96
C ALA A 398 0.90 18.33 4.87
N VAL A 399 1.46 18.90 3.80
CA VAL A 399 1.97 18.14 2.65
C VAL A 399 3.50 18.11 2.69
N LYS A 400 4.06 17.07 3.33
CA LYS A 400 5.53 16.90 3.40
C LYS A 400 6.06 15.96 2.34
N GLY A 401 5.42 14.80 2.18
CA GLY A 401 5.90 13.76 1.27
C GLY A 401 5.72 14.19 -0.18
N LEU A 402 6.77 14.72 -0.82
CA LEU A 402 6.75 15.14 -2.22
C LEU A 402 7.78 14.37 -3.03
N ALA A 403 7.36 13.82 -4.16
CA ALA A 403 8.25 13.07 -5.04
C ALA A 403 7.82 13.15 -6.51
N TRP A 404 8.70 13.66 -7.35
CA TRP A 404 8.50 13.67 -8.80
C TRP A 404 8.83 12.31 -9.41
N CYS A 405 8.03 11.90 -10.39
CA CYS A 405 8.26 10.67 -11.13
C CYS A 405 9.49 10.80 -12.05
N PRO A 406 10.50 9.92 -11.94
CA PRO A 406 11.75 10.08 -12.69
C PRO A 406 11.65 9.67 -14.17
N TRP A 407 10.65 8.88 -14.56
CA TRP A 407 10.48 8.43 -15.96
C TRP A 407 9.33 9.12 -16.71
N SER A 408 8.54 9.95 -16.04
CA SER A 408 7.41 10.65 -16.65
C SER A 408 7.39 12.09 -16.16
N ALA A 409 7.82 13.01 -17.03
CA ALA A 409 7.80 14.43 -16.75
C ALA A 409 6.38 14.90 -16.40
N GLY A 410 6.26 15.77 -15.40
CA GLY A 410 4.98 16.32 -14.96
C GLY A 410 4.13 15.37 -14.11
N ILE A 411 4.60 14.19 -13.72
CA ILE A 411 3.92 13.36 -12.70
C ILE A 411 4.53 13.63 -11.33
N LEU A 412 3.69 14.02 -10.37
CA LEU A 412 4.06 14.29 -8.98
C LEU A 412 3.26 13.40 -8.05
N ALA A 413 3.90 12.80 -7.05
CA ALA A 413 3.24 12.19 -5.91
C ALA A 413 3.33 13.13 -4.71
N SER A 414 2.22 13.30 -3.99
CA SER A 414 2.17 14.03 -2.74
C SER A 414 1.49 13.21 -1.63
N GLY A 415 1.95 13.40 -0.40
CA GLY A 415 1.47 12.71 0.79
C GLY A 415 1.04 13.69 1.87
N GLY A 416 -0.16 13.49 2.41
CA GLY A 416 -0.69 14.32 3.50
C GLY A 416 -0.42 13.76 4.90
N GLY A 417 -0.42 14.67 5.88
CA GLY A 417 -0.24 14.38 7.30
C GLY A 417 -1.39 13.60 7.95
N THR A 418 -1.42 13.56 9.28
CA THR A 418 -2.32 12.72 10.10
C THR A 418 -3.81 12.91 9.85
N ALA A 419 -4.27 14.14 9.55
CA ALA A 419 -5.68 14.40 9.26
C ALA A 419 -6.08 14.01 7.82
N ASP A 420 -5.14 13.99 6.88
CA ASP A 420 -5.38 13.66 5.47
C ASP A 420 -5.19 12.18 5.15
N ARG A 421 -4.00 11.63 5.45
CA ARG A 421 -3.63 10.22 5.28
C ARG A 421 -3.65 9.70 3.84
N THR A 422 -3.67 10.59 2.85
CA THR A 422 -3.73 10.19 1.44
C THR A 422 -2.40 10.36 0.72
N ILE A 423 -2.13 9.46 -0.22
CA ILE A 423 -1.19 9.69 -1.31
C ILE A 423 -2.00 10.10 -2.54
N ARG A 424 -1.63 11.22 -3.16
CA ARG A 424 -2.25 11.72 -4.40
C ARG A 424 -1.21 11.77 -5.51
N ILE A 425 -1.63 11.40 -6.71
CA ILE A 425 -0.79 11.44 -7.92
C ILE A 425 -1.36 12.52 -8.85
N TRP A 426 -0.52 13.45 -9.27
CA TRP A 426 -0.92 14.61 -10.07
C TRP A 426 -0.29 14.54 -11.45
N ASN A 427 -1.02 15.02 -12.44
CA ASN A 427 -0.48 15.36 -13.75
C ASN A 427 -0.41 16.88 -13.91
N ILE A 428 0.78 17.42 -13.74
CA ILE A 428 1.08 18.85 -13.80
C ILE A 428 0.86 19.43 -15.21
N ASN A 429 0.85 18.65 -16.28
CA ASN A 429 0.52 19.20 -17.60
C ASN A 429 -0.98 19.53 -17.74
N THR A 430 -1.82 18.91 -16.90
CA THR A 430 -3.29 19.04 -16.97
C THR A 430 -3.91 19.63 -15.71
N GLY A 431 -3.17 19.70 -14.60
CA GLY A 431 -3.71 20.03 -13.27
C GLY A 431 -4.58 18.93 -12.65
N ALA A 432 -4.69 17.76 -13.28
CA ALA A 432 -5.59 16.69 -12.81
C ALA A 432 -4.95 15.83 -11.72
N ASN A 433 -5.77 15.47 -10.73
CA ASN A 433 -5.47 14.40 -9.78
C ASN A 433 -5.81 13.04 -10.42
N LEU A 434 -4.79 12.25 -10.73
CA LEU A 434 -4.91 10.96 -11.41
C LEU A 434 -5.34 9.82 -10.48
N ASN A 435 -4.85 9.82 -9.24
CA ASN A 435 -5.11 8.74 -8.29
C ASN A 435 -5.05 9.26 -6.85
N THR A 436 -5.88 8.72 -5.97
CA THR A 436 -5.89 9.03 -4.54
C THR A 436 -6.04 7.74 -3.76
N VAL A 437 -5.11 7.51 -2.84
CA VAL A 437 -5.03 6.29 -2.05
C VAL A 437 -5.01 6.63 -0.57
N ASP A 438 -5.94 6.06 0.18
CA ASP A 438 -5.95 6.15 1.63
C ASP A 438 -4.95 5.15 2.22
N THR A 439 -3.93 5.69 2.89
CA THR A 439 -2.85 4.91 3.51
C THR A 439 -3.12 4.56 4.97
N LYS A 440 -4.20 5.09 5.55
CA LYS A 440 -4.59 4.92 6.96
C LYS A 440 -3.59 5.48 8.00
N SER A 441 -2.54 6.16 7.56
CA SER A 441 -1.55 6.82 8.41
C SER A 441 -1.08 8.13 7.76
N GLN A 442 -0.37 8.98 8.51
CA GLN A 442 0.33 10.12 7.91
C GLN A 442 1.36 9.64 6.88
N VAL A 443 1.64 10.46 5.87
CA VAL A 443 2.66 10.18 4.85
C VAL A 443 3.81 11.17 4.99
N CYS A 444 4.93 10.74 5.57
CA CYS A 444 6.06 11.63 5.87
C CYS A 444 7.01 11.84 4.70
N SER A 445 7.17 10.84 3.84
CA SER A 445 8.05 10.88 2.67
C SER A 445 7.57 9.88 1.62
N ILE A 446 7.85 10.19 0.35
CA ILE A 446 7.56 9.34 -0.80
C ILE A 446 8.84 9.29 -1.63
N VAL A 447 9.19 8.11 -2.16
CA VAL A 447 10.29 7.96 -3.12
C VAL A 447 9.88 7.05 -4.26
N TRP A 448 10.29 7.40 -5.48
CA TRP A 448 10.05 6.59 -6.68
C TRP A 448 11.25 5.68 -6.95
N SER A 449 10.97 4.44 -7.36
CA SER A 449 11.98 3.50 -7.87
C SER A 449 11.75 3.20 -9.35
N THR A 450 12.78 3.43 -10.15
CA THR A 450 12.79 3.17 -11.60
C THR A 450 12.84 1.67 -11.93
N HIS A 451 13.40 0.85 -11.04
CA HIS A 451 13.67 -0.58 -11.27
C HIS A 451 12.40 -1.37 -11.57
N TYR A 452 11.36 -1.15 -10.76
CA TYR A 452 10.07 -1.82 -10.91
C TYR A 452 8.92 -0.88 -11.26
N LYS A 453 9.20 0.42 -11.48
CA LYS A 453 8.20 1.48 -11.59
C LYS A 453 7.24 1.45 -10.40
N GLU A 454 7.79 1.66 -9.23
CA GLU A 454 7.09 1.57 -7.95
C GLU A 454 7.35 2.82 -7.11
N LEU A 455 6.52 3.02 -6.10
CA LEU A 455 6.69 4.05 -5.09
C LEU A 455 6.88 3.37 -3.74
N ILE A 456 7.63 3.99 -2.86
CA ILE A 456 7.66 3.65 -1.44
C ILE A 456 7.23 4.87 -0.63
N SER A 457 6.40 4.67 0.38
CA SER A 457 5.98 5.71 1.30
C SER A 457 6.30 5.33 2.74
N GLY A 458 6.70 6.32 3.53
CA GLY A 458 6.96 6.18 4.97
C GLY A 458 5.75 6.66 5.77
N HIS A 459 5.43 5.94 6.84
CA HIS A 459 4.24 6.17 7.65
C HIS A 459 4.55 6.30 9.14
N GLY A 460 3.58 6.82 9.89
CA GLY A 460 3.65 6.95 11.34
C GLY A 460 2.63 6.05 12.04
N TYR A 461 1.92 6.60 13.01
CA TYR A 461 0.93 5.89 13.80
C TYR A 461 -0.14 5.19 12.91
N ALA A 462 -0.55 3.96 13.17
CA ALA A 462 -0.17 3.12 14.32
C ALA A 462 0.99 2.13 14.07
N ASN A 463 1.33 1.86 12.81
CA ASN A 463 2.20 0.72 12.49
C ASN A 463 3.65 1.12 12.16
N ASN A 464 3.93 2.41 11.96
CA ASN A 464 5.26 2.94 11.64
C ASN A 464 5.94 2.22 10.46
N GLN A 465 5.15 1.82 9.47
CA GLN A 465 5.59 0.97 8.37
C GLN A 465 6.11 1.79 7.19
N LEU A 466 6.79 1.11 6.28
CA LEU A 466 6.92 1.55 4.90
C LEU A 466 5.98 0.72 4.02
N VAL A 467 5.35 1.34 3.02
CA VAL A 467 4.51 0.62 2.06
C VAL A 467 5.03 0.83 0.64
N ILE A 468 5.18 -0.27 -0.10
CA ILE A 468 5.56 -0.27 -1.51
C ILE A 468 4.29 -0.35 -2.36
N TRP A 469 4.16 0.54 -3.33
CA TRP A 469 3.01 0.67 -4.21
C TRP A 469 3.40 0.44 -5.66
N LYS A 470 2.57 -0.32 -6.38
CA LYS A 470 2.75 -0.53 -7.81
C LYS A 470 2.18 0.63 -8.62
N TYR A 471 3.01 1.39 -9.32
CA TYR A 471 2.53 2.40 -10.25
C TYR A 471 2.11 1.77 -11.59
N PRO A 472 1.04 2.24 -12.28
CA PRO A 472 0.11 3.32 -11.90
C PRO A 472 -1.14 2.85 -11.12
N LEU A 473 -1.31 1.53 -10.94
CA LEU A 473 -2.50 0.97 -10.31
C LEU A 473 -2.64 1.35 -8.82
N MET A 474 -1.51 1.74 -8.20
CA MET A 474 -1.36 1.98 -6.77
C MET A 474 -1.83 0.81 -5.89
N SER A 475 -1.63 -0.41 -6.35
CA SER A 475 -1.84 -1.60 -5.51
C SER A 475 -0.66 -1.77 -4.54
N ARG A 476 -0.97 -2.21 -3.31
CA ARG A 476 0.06 -2.52 -2.30
C ARG A 476 0.83 -3.76 -2.71
N VAL A 477 2.16 -3.65 -2.77
CA VAL A 477 3.10 -4.73 -3.13
C VAL A 477 3.66 -5.38 -1.87
N ALA A 478 4.13 -4.57 -0.93
CA ALA A 478 4.70 -5.04 0.33
C ALA A 478 4.52 -3.98 1.42
N GLU A 479 4.52 -4.44 2.68
CA GLU A 479 4.55 -3.62 3.88
C GLU A 479 5.79 -4.02 4.66
N LEU A 480 6.69 -3.07 4.89
CA LEU A 480 7.94 -3.29 5.63
C LEU A 480 7.74 -2.72 7.04
N THR A 481 7.76 -3.61 8.04
CA THR A 481 7.56 -3.24 9.43
C THR A 481 8.88 -3.33 10.20
N GLY A 482 8.99 -2.52 11.24
CA GLY A 482 10.07 -2.69 12.20
C GLY A 482 10.33 -1.46 13.07
N HIS A 483 10.13 -0.24 12.54
CA HIS A 483 10.32 0.96 13.36
C HIS A 483 9.37 0.96 14.57
N MET A 484 9.90 1.36 15.73
CA MET A 484 9.15 1.39 16.98
C MET A 484 8.40 2.70 17.19
N ALA A 485 8.82 3.76 16.50
CA ALA A 485 8.16 5.06 16.45
C ALA A 485 8.00 5.51 14.99
N ARG A 486 7.30 6.63 14.77
CA ARG A 486 6.94 7.08 13.41
C ARG A 486 8.16 7.27 12.52
N VAL A 487 8.01 6.96 11.23
CA VAL A 487 9.01 7.29 10.22
C VAL A 487 8.96 8.80 9.95
N LEU A 488 10.12 9.44 9.89
CA LEU A 488 10.28 10.88 9.65
C LEU A 488 10.71 11.17 8.20
N HIS A 489 11.62 10.34 7.66
CA HIS A 489 12.16 10.55 6.33
C HIS A 489 12.54 9.27 5.60
N LEU A 490 12.62 9.37 4.27
CA LEU A 490 13.08 8.31 3.37
C LEU A 490 14.10 8.89 2.40
N ALA A 491 15.16 8.13 2.12
CA ALA A 491 16.13 8.43 1.07
C ALA A 491 16.41 7.17 0.24
N LEU A 492 16.73 7.31 -1.04
CA LEU A 492 17.06 6.19 -1.92
C LEU A 492 18.55 6.21 -2.21
N SER A 493 19.17 5.04 -2.18
CA SER A 493 20.57 4.87 -2.56
C SER A 493 20.81 5.25 -4.03
N PRO A 494 22.02 5.68 -4.41
CA PRO A 494 22.30 6.12 -5.78
C PRO A 494 22.10 5.03 -6.84
N ASP A 495 22.27 3.77 -6.46
CA ASP A 495 22.03 2.61 -7.31
C ASP A 495 20.55 2.21 -7.40
N GLY A 496 19.66 2.88 -6.65
CA GLY A 496 18.22 2.63 -6.64
C GLY A 496 17.78 1.33 -5.98
N THR A 497 18.68 0.58 -5.33
CA THR A 497 18.38 -0.76 -4.78
C THR A 497 17.92 -0.73 -3.32
N THR A 498 18.40 0.25 -2.56
CA THR A 498 18.27 0.33 -1.10
C THR A 498 17.53 1.61 -0.72
N VAL A 499 16.53 1.49 0.13
CA VAL A 499 15.83 2.63 0.72
C VAL A 499 16.30 2.77 2.16
N LEU A 500 16.65 3.98 2.58
CA LEU A 500 16.85 4.30 3.99
C LEU A 500 15.57 4.89 4.56
N SER A 501 15.19 4.47 5.76
CA SER A 501 14.17 5.13 6.58
C SER A 501 14.73 5.61 7.90
N ALA A 502 14.47 6.87 8.22
CA ALA A 502 14.78 7.47 9.51
C ALA A 502 13.53 7.46 10.38
N GLY A 503 13.61 6.83 11.56
CA GLY A 503 12.54 6.79 12.54
C GLY A 503 12.78 7.72 13.72
N ALA A 504 11.70 8.13 14.37
CA ALA A 504 11.74 8.79 15.68
C ALA A 504 12.16 7.84 16.82
N ASP A 505 12.45 6.57 16.50
CA ASP A 505 12.99 5.57 17.42
C ASP A 505 14.52 5.62 17.48
N GLU A 506 15.12 6.73 17.03
CA GLU A 506 16.57 6.94 16.97
C GLU A 506 17.30 5.87 16.13
N THR A 507 16.61 5.30 15.12
CA THR A 507 17.21 4.33 14.19
C THR A 507 17.08 4.76 12.73
N LEU A 508 18.12 4.47 11.95
CA LEU A 508 18.08 4.48 10.48
C LEU A 508 18.12 3.05 9.97
N ARG A 509 17.16 2.68 9.11
CA ARG A 509 17.05 1.32 8.60
C ARG A 509 17.24 1.30 7.09
N LEU A 510 18.12 0.42 6.63
CA LEU A 510 18.42 0.26 5.20
C LEU A 510 17.69 -0.98 4.67
N TRP A 511 16.80 -0.79 3.70
CA TRP A 511 15.94 -1.82 3.12
C TRP A 511 16.35 -2.10 1.68
N LYS A 512 16.89 -3.30 1.41
CA LYS A 512 17.19 -3.78 0.05
C LYS A 512 15.93 -4.25 -0.69
N CYS A 513 14.95 -3.36 -0.84
CA CYS A 513 13.61 -3.69 -1.34
C CYS A 513 13.42 -3.52 -2.87
N PHE A 514 14.41 -2.92 -3.55
CA PHE A 514 14.40 -2.67 -4.99
C PHE A 514 15.56 -3.34 -5.73
N MET A 515 16.18 -4.38 -5.15
CA MET A 515 17.19 -5.17 -5.86
C MET A 515 16.64 -5.75 -7.16
N LEU A 516 17.40 -5.60 -8.24
CA LEU A 516 17.10 -6.24 -9.52
C LEU A 516 17.54 -7.70 -9.45
N ASP A 517 16.66 -8.61 -9.88
CA ASP A 517 17.02 -10.00 -10.08
C ASP A 517 18.18 -10.08 -11.12
N PRO A 518 19.30 -10.76 -10.84
CA PRO A 518 20.42 -10.87 -11.77
C PRO A 518 20.00 -11.36 -13.16
N SER A 519 18.94 -12.16 -13.24
CA SER A 519 18.39 -12.69 -14.50
C SER A 519 17.67 -11.64 -15.38
N LYS A 520 17.33 -10.47 -14.83
CA LYS A 520 16.67 -9.36 -15.54
C LYS A 520 17.61 -8.19 -15.82
N LYS A 521 18.89 -8.30 -15.49
CA LYS A 521 19.90 -7.31 -15.87
C LYS A 521 20.05 -7.35 -17.39
N LYS A 522 19.25 -6.56 -18.12
CA LYS A 522 19.59 -6.22 -19.50
C LYS A 522 20.94 -5.54 -19.43
N GLU A 523 21.96 -6.18 -19.99
CA GLU A 523 23.18 -5.44 -20.30
C GLU A 523 22.78 -4.21 -21.11
N PRO A 524 23.41 -3.04 -20.85
CA PRO A 524 23.25 -1.92 -21.74
C PRO A 524 23.77 -2.38 -23.10
N THR A 525 22.86 -2.62 -24.04
CA THR A 525 23.25 -2.81 -25.43
C THR A 525 23.92 -1.52 -25.84
N ASP A 526 25.24 -1.57 -26.02
CA ASP A 526 25.97 -0.56 -26.76
C ASP A 526 25.17 -0.29 -28.03
N SER A 527 24.52 0.87 -28.09
CA SER A 527 23.96 1.37 -29.32
C SER A 527 25.15 1.57 -30.25
N LYS A 528 25.36 0.60 -31.14
CA LYS A 528 26.23 0.76 -32.30
C LYS A 528 25.87 2.09 -32.94
N ALA A 529 26.74 3.08 -32.73
CA ALA A 529 26.70 4.33 -33.44
C ALA A 529 26.78 4.00 -34.93
N ALA A 530 25.65 4.06 -35.62
CA ALA A 530 25.64 4.16 -37.05
C ALA A 530 26.30 5.51 -37.37
N LYS A 531 27.59 5.47 -37.71
CA LYS A 531 28.30 6.61 -38.29
C LYS A 531 27.55 7.02 -39.55
N SER A 532 26.77 8.10 -39.48
CA SER A 532 26.28 8.78 -40.67
C SER A 532 27.47 9.52 -41.31
N LEU A 533 28.10 8.86 -42.27
CA LEU A 533 28.99 9.52 -43.22
C LEU A 533 28.13 10.36 -44.18
N LEU A 534 27.71 11.54 -43.72
CA LEU A 534 27.22 12.58 -44.61
C LEU A 534 28.41 13.43 -45.05
N ASN A 535 28.65 13.31 -46.34
CA ASN A 535 29.72 13.85 -47.14
C ASN A 535 29.68 15.39 -47.15
N MET A 536 30.55 16.05 -46.38
CA MET A 536 30.85 17.47 -46.55
C MET A 536 31.95 17.60 -47.61
N ASN A 537 31.55 17.68 -48.88
CA ASN A 537 32.39 18.18 -49.98
C ASN A 537 31.51 18.47 -51.21
N SER A 538 30.95 19.68 -51.28
CA SER A 538 30.83 20.48 -52.51
C SER A 538 29.97 21.71 -52.27
N LEU A 539 30.58 22.89 -52.22
CA LEU A 539 30.13 24.11 -52.90
C LEU A 539 31.12 25.25 -52.58
N ILE A 540 32.25 25.20 -53.27
CA ILE A 540 32.94 26.41 -53.73
C ILE A 540 32.45 26.60 -55.17
N ARG A 541 31.59 27.59 -55.38
CA ARG A 541 31.64 28.58 -56.47
C ARG A 541 30.44 29.51 -56.37
#